data_AF-A0A930A2G2-F1
#
_entry.id   AF-A0A930A2G2-F1
#
_cell.length_a   1.000
_cell.length_b   1.000
_cell.length_c   1.000
_cell.angle_alpha   90.00
_cell.angle_beta   90.00
_cell.angle_gamma   90.00
#
_symmetry.space_group_name_H-M   'P 1'
#
loop_
_entity.id
_entity.type
_entity.pdbx_description
1 polymer ?
#
loop_
_entity_poly.entity_id
_entity_poly.type
_entity_poly.pdbx_seq_one_letter_code
_entity_poly.pdbx_strand_id
1 'polypeptide(L)' 'MRTVIQRVKHASVTIDGVVNGKIEQGFLLLVGIK' A
#
# COMPACT_ATOMS: atom_id res chain seq x y z
N MET A 1 -15.45 -4.73 8.17
CA MET A 1 -14.47 -4.13 7.25
C MET A 1 -14.00 -2.80 7.83
N ARG A 2 -12.69 -2.58 7.91
CA ARG A 2 -12.06 -1.34 8.39
C ARG A 2 -10.83 -1.06 7.54
N THR A 3 -10.57 0.19 7.19
CA THR A 3 -9.41 0.57 6.35
C THR A 3 -8.62 1.68 7.00
N VAL A 4 -7.29 1.58 7.00
CA VAL A 4 -6.38 2.68 7.34
C VAL A 4 -5.88 3.29 6.03
N ILE A 5 -6.04 4.60 5.88
CA ILE A 5 -5.64 5.34 4.67
C ILE A 5 -4.43 6.21 5.00
N GLN A 6 -3.40 6.16 4.16
CA GLN A 6 -2.19 6.96 4.31
C GLN A 6 -1.94 7.76 3.02
N ARG A 7 -1.84 9.08 3.11
CA ARG A 7 -1.37 9.92 2.00
C ARG A 7 0.15 9.76 1.89
N VAL A 8 0.64 9.31 0.75
CA VAL A 8 2.05 8.98 0.53
C VAL A 8 2.62 9.72 -0.67
N LYS A 9 3.93 10.01 -0.64
CA LYS A 9 4.68 10.48 -1.82
C LYS A 9 5.05 9.33 -2.76
N HIS A 10 5.24 8.14 -2.20
CA HIS A 10 5.46 6.87 -2.91
C HIS A 10 5.16 5.72 -1.94
N ALA A 11 4.82 4.55 -2.46
CA ALA A 11 4.73 3.30 -1.70
C ALA A 11 5.06 2.11 -2.61
N SER A 12 5.54 1.01 -2.03
CA SER A 12 5.78 -0.23 -2.77
C SER A 12 5.52 -1.47 -1.91
N VAL A 13 5.24 -2.59 -2.57
CA VAL A 13 5.08 -3.92 -1.97
C VAL A 13 6.15 -4.82 -2.56
N THR A 14 6.93 -5.44 -1.69
CA THR A 14 8.00 -6.37 -2.06
C THR A 14 7.68 -7.75 -1.49
N ILE A 15 7.83 -8.79 -2.30
CA ILE A 15 7.67 -10.21 -1.91
C ILE A 15 8.95 -10.91 -2.36
N ASP A 16 9.64 -11.59 -1.44
CA ASP A 16 10.90 -12.29 -1.71
C ASP A 16 11.97 -11.44 -2.41
N GLY A 17 12.05 -10.15 -2.05
CA GLY A 17 13.00 -9.20 -2.62
C GLY A 17 12.60 -8.61 -3.99
N VAL A 18 11.46 -9.04 -4.57
CA VAL A 18 10.94 -8.54 -5.85
C VAL A 18 9.79 -7.55 -5.63
N VAL A 19 9.88 -6.36 -6.24
CA VAL A 19 8.81 -5.35 -6.20
C VAL A 19 7.63 -5.83 -7.03
N ASN A 20 6.51 -6.13 -6.38
CA ASN A 20 5.28 -6.63 -7.01
C ASN A 20 4.28 -5.51 -7.31
N GLY A 21 4.38 -4.39 -6.60
CA GLY A 21 3.55 -3.22 -6.83
C GLY A 21 4.22 -1.96 -6.32
N LYS A 22 4.05 -0.86 -7.02
CA LYS A 22 4.51 0.45 -6.58
C LYS A 22 3.59 1.55 -7.09
N ILE A 23 3.50 2.63 -6.31
CA ILE A 23 2.81 3.85 -6.65
C ILE A 23 3.71 5.04 -6.30
N GLU A 24 3.55 6.13 -7.03
CA GLU A 24 4.15 7.43 -6.70
C GLU A 24 3.22 8.19 -5.73
N GLN A 25 2.94 9.47 -5.97
CA GLN A 25 2.08 10.26 -5.09
C GLN A 25 0.64 9.75 -5.12
N GLY A 26 0.09 9.44 -3.95
CA GLY A 26 -1.27 8.92 -3.84
C GLY A 26 -1.64 8.50 -2.43
N PHE A 27 -2.47 7.45 -2.34
CA PHE A 27 -2.92 6.90 -1.08
C PHE A 27 -2.61 5.40 -0.98
N LEU A 28 -2.04 4.97 0.14
CA LEU A 28 -1.90 3.56 0.51
C LEU A 28 -3.07 3.18 1.41
N LEU A 29 -3.71 2.05 1.11
CA LEU A 29 -4.86 1.53 1.84
C LEU A 29 -4.46 0.20 2.50
N LEU A 30 -4.55 0.14 3.83
CA LEU A 30 -4.44 -1.11 4.58
C LEU A 30 -5.85 -1.57 4.94
N VAL A 31 -6.31 -2.67 4.35
CA VAL A 31 -7.70 -3.13 4.44
C VAL A 31 -7.81 -4.32 5.39
N GLY A 32 -8.62 -4.19 6.43
CA GLY A 32 -9.02 -5.26 7.33
C GLY A 32 -10.43 -5.76 7.02
N ILE A 33 -10.55 -7.04 6.69
CA ILE A 33 -11.84 -7.74 6.48
C ILE A 33 -12.23 -8.41 7.81
N LYS A 34 -13.54 -8.58 8.08
CA LYS A 34 -14.03 -9.32 9.27
C LYS A 34 -14.20 -10.79 8.89
#